data_AF-A0A9J6EW68-F1
#
_entry.id   AF-A0A9J6EW68-F1
#
_cell.length_a   1.000
_cell.length_b   1.000
_cell.length_c   1.000
_cell.angle_alpha   90.00
_cell.angle_beta   90.00
_cell.angle_gamma   90.00
#
_symmetry.space_group_name_H-M   'P 1'
#
loop_
_entity.id
_entity.type
_entity.pdbx_description
1 polymer ?
#
loop_
_entity_poly.entity_id
_entity_poly.type
_entity_poly.pdbx_seq_one_letter_code
_entity_poly.pdbx_strand_id
1 'polypeptide(L)'
;MVLAGEYVQLLKKVDEEEPLLLLCAGLSLVHISCQKFSARRHWLLVQAMGFLDRYMLARPSQEALFNMGRALQQLGFPHLALNMYQRALDTPPAVQGMPDVFDLRCEIAFNMSLLYQHSGNTELASSIVAQHCII
;
A
#
# COMPACT_ATOMS: atom_id res chain seq x y z
N MET A 1 3.19 18.28 6.64
CA MET A 1 2.21 19.20 6.01
C MET A 1 2.80 19.90 4.79
N VAL A 2 4.02 20.46 4.86
CA VAL A 2 4.70 21.12 3.73
C VAL A 2 4.83 20.18 2.51
N LEU A 3 5.41 18.99 2.69
CA LEU A 3 5.62 18.02 1.60
C LEU A 3 4.33 17.59 0.89
N ALA A 4 3.25 17.30 1.63
CA ALA A 4 1.95 16.97 1.04
C ALA A 4 1.41 18.12 0.17
N GLY A 5 1.56 19.37 0.63
CA GLY A 5 1.19 20.55 -0.14
C GLY A 5 2.01 20.71 -1.42
N GLU A 6 3.32 20.47 -1.35
CA GLU A 6 4.23 20.52 -2.51
C GLU A 6 3.86 19.48 -3.57
N TYR A 7 3.63 18.22 -3.18
CA TYR A 7 3.21 17.17 -4.13
C TYR A 7 1.88 17.51 -4.81
N VAL A 8 0.90 18.04 -4.05
CA VAL A 8 -0.38 18.47 -4.63
C VAL A 8 -0.21 19.65 -5.58
N GLN A 9 0.71 20.58 -5.29
CA GLN A 9 1.01 21.68 -6.21
C GLN A 9 1.69 21.19 -7.48
N LEU A 10 2.59 20.21 -7.39
CA LEU A 10 3.22 19.60 -8.55
C LEU A 10 2.19 18.85 -9.41
N LEU A 11 1.30 18.07 -8.78
CA LEU A 11 0.20 17.37 -9.49
C LEU A 11 -0.72 18.32 -10.27
N LYS A 12 -0.84 19.60 -9.88
CA LYS A 12 -1.61 20.60 -10.62
C LYS A 12 -0.87 21.17 -11.84
N LYS A 13 0.45 21.02 -11.88
CA LYS A 13 1.33 21.54 -12.95
C LYS A 13 1.67 20.49 -13.99
N VAL A 14 1.50 19.21 -13.67
CA VAL A 14 1.71 18.10 -14.60
C VAL A 14 0.38 17.82 -15.30
N ASP A 15 0.41 17.67 -16.63
CA ASP A 15 -0.79 17.42 -17.44
C ASP A 15 -1.31 15.98 -17.29
N GLU A 16 -0.43 15.04 -16.94
CA GLU A 16 -0.77 13.63 -16.67
C GLU A 16 -0.68 13.29 -15.17
N GLU A 17 -1.51 12.35 -14.73
CA GLU A 17 -1.46 11.83 -13.37
C GLU A 17 -0.19 11.00 -13.13
N GLU A 18 0.88 11.65 -12.66
CA GLU A 18 2.13 10.95 -12.33
C GLU A 18 1.92 10.03 -11.12
N PRO A 19 2.07 8.69 -11.26
CA PRO A 19 1.77 7.74 -10.19
C PRO A 19 2.62 7.95 -8.93
N LEU A 20 3.89 8.32 -9.07
CA LEU A 20 4.79 8.52 -7.94
C LEU A 20 4.38 9.74 -7.10
N LEU A 21 3.98 10.85 -7.73
CA LEU A 21 3.46 12.01 -7.00
C LEU A 21 2.15 11.70 -6.27
N LEU A 22 1.25 10.93 -6.90
CA LEU A 22 0.01 10.47 -6.26
C LEU A 22 0.31 9.61 -5.02
N LEU A 23 1.25 8.66 -5.14
CA LEU A 23 1.71 7.83 -4.03
C LEU A 23 2.31 8.68 -2.90
N CYS A 24 3.23 9.59 -3.22
CA CYS A 24 3.88 10.46 -2.23
C CYS A 24 2.88 11.38 -1.51
N ALA A 25 1.92 11.95 -2.24
CA ALA A 25 0.85 12.76 -1.66
C ALA A 25 -0.03 11.92 -0.71
N GLY A 26 -0.48 10.74 -1.17
CA GLY A 26 -1.28 9.80 -0.38
C GLY A 26 -0.58 9.36 0.90
N LEU A 27 0.67 8.87 0.81
CA LEU A 27 1.46 8.42 1.95
C LEU A 27 1.73 9.54 2.95
N SER A 28 2.02 10.75 2.47
CA SER A 28 2.21 11.90 3.35
C SER A 28 0.97 12.16 4.21
N LEU A 29 -0.23 12.03 3.62
CA LEU A 29 -1.50 12.19 4.34
C LEU A 29 -1.78 11.01 5.29
N VAL A 30 -1.49 9.76 4.87
CA VAL A 30 -1.55 8.58 5.76
C VAL A 30 -0.70 8.82 7.01
N HIS A 31 0.56 9.24 6.83
CA HIS A 31 1.48 9.51 7.94
C HIS A 31 0.94 10.58 8.89
N ILE A 32 0.43 11.70 8.36
CA ILE A 32 -0.15 12.77 9.19
C ILE A 32 -1.41 12.27 9.92
N SER A 33 -2.21 11.41 9.30
CA SER A 33 -3.41 10.84 9.93
C SER A 33 -3.09 9.91 11.11
N CYS A 34 -1.93 9.23 11.05
CA CYS A 34 -1.46 8.32 12.10
C CYS A 34 -0.78 9.03 13.28
N GLN A 35 -0.49 10.33 13.20
CA GLN A 35 0.14 11.07 14.30
C GLN A 35 -0.78 11.17 15.53
N LYS A 36 -0.18 11.17 16.72
CA LYS A 36 -0.87 11.15 18.02
C LYS A 36 -1.89 12.30 18.18
N PHE A 37 -1.62 13.46 17.59
CA PHE A 37 -2.46 14.65 17.65
C PHE A 37 -2.77 15.18 16.25
N SER A 38 -3.70 14.54 15.56
CA SER A 38 -4.13 14.95 14.23
C SER A 38 -5.56 15.53 14.29
N ALA A 39 -5.67 16.85 14.26
CA ALA A 39 -6.96 17.50 14.10
C ALA A 39 -7.55 17.10 12.73
N ARG A 40 -8.81 16.67 12.69
CA ARG A 40 -9.52 16.24 11.46
C ARG A 40 -8.94 14.97 10.80
N ARG A 41 -8.47 13.99 11.59
CA ARG A 41 -7.96 12.68 11.11
C ARG A 41 -8.83 12.03 10.03
N HIS A 42 -10.15 12.00 10.20
CA HIS A 42 -11.06 11.39 9.22
C HIS A 42 -11.01 12.08 7.85
N TRP A 43 -10.90 13.42 7.82
CA TRP A 43 -10.76 14.16 6.56
C TRP A 43 -9.45 13.86 5.85
N LEU A 44 -8.35 13.80 6.59
CA LEU A 44 -7.04 13.44 6.04
C LEU A 44 -7.03 12.02 5.47
N LEU A 45 -7.72 11.10 6.15
CA LEU A 45 -7.85 9.72 5.70
C LEU A 45 -8.60 9.65 4.36
N VAL A 46 -9.74 10.33 4.24
CA VAL A 46 -10.49 10.38 2.97
C VAL A 46 -9.64 10.93 1.83
N GLN A 47 -8.88 12.00 2.07
CA GLN A 47 -7.97 12.56 1.07
C GLN A 47 -6.85 11.59 0.70
N ALA A 48 -6.22 10.94 1.69
CA ALA A 48 -5.18 9.95 1.47
C ALA A 48 -5.68 8.81 0.57
N MET A 49 -6.87 8.27 0.88
CA MET A 49 -7.49 7.21 0.08
C MET A 49 -7.78 7.67 -1.35
N GLY A 50 -8.25 8.91 -1.55
CA GLY A 50 -8.47 9.45 -2.88
C GLY A 50 -7.22 9.53 -3.75
N PHE A 51 -6.06 9.90 -3.17
CA PHE A 51 -4.79 9.89 -3.89
C PHE A 51 -4.28 8.48 -4.17
N LEU A 52 -4.40 7.56 -3.20
CA LEU A 52 -3.96 6.18 -3.37
C LEU A 52 -4.83 5.41 -4.38
N ASP A 53 -6.12 5.70 -4.45
CA ASP A 53 -7.02 5.11 -5.45
C ASP A 53 -6.67 5.56 -6.87
N ARG A 54 -6.44 6.86 -7.07
CA ARG A 54 -5.93 7.41 -8.34
C ARG A 54 -4.57 6.81 -8.71
N TYR A 55 -3.68 6.62 -7.74
CA TYR A 55 -2.39 5.95 -7.97
C TYR A 55 -2.58 4.52 -8.50
N MET A 56 -3.49 3.73 -7.92
CA MET A 56 -3.76 2.38 -8.41
C MET A 56 -4.35 2.37 -9.83
N LEU A 57 -5.20 3.35 -10.16
CA LEU A 57 -5.76 3.48 -11.51
C LEU A 57 -4.69 3.88 -12.54
N ALA A 58 -3.79 4.79 -12.17
CA ALA A 58 -2.71 5.24 -13.04
C ALA A 58 -1.61 4.17 -13.23
N ARG A 59 -1.43 3.26 -12.27
CA ARG A 59 -0.43 2.19 -12.33
C ARG A 59 -0.97 0.87 -11.78
N PRO A 60 -1.87 0.17 -12.49
CA PRO A 60 -2.46 -1.08 -12.03
C PRO A 60 -1.42 -2.20 -12.05
N SER A 61 -0.81 -2.49 -10.89
CA SER A 61 0.29 -3.44 -10.76
C SER A 61 0.29 -4.16 -9.41
N GLN A 62 1.10 -5.23 -9.30
CA GLN A 62 1.37 -5.91 -8.03
C GLN A 62 1.86 -4.92 -6.96
N GLU A 63 2.77 -4.01 -7.33
CA GLU A 63 3.31 -2.97 -6.46
C GLU A 63 2.21 -2.03 -5.94
N ALA A 64 1.30 -1.59 -6.81
CA ALA A 64 0.25 -0.66 -6.41
C ALA A 64 -0.74 -1.30 -5.42
N LEU A 65 -1.12 -2.56 -5.65
CA LEU A 65 -1.96 -3.34 -4.73
C LEU A 65 -1.26 -3.59 -3.40
N PHE A 66 0.03 -3.94 -3.42
CA PHE A 66 0.84 -4.09 -2.22
C PHE A 66 0.90 -2.79 -1.40
N ASN A 67 1.19 -1.66 -2.05
CA ASN A 67 1.28 -0.34 -1.42
C ASN A 67 -0.06 0.09 -0.81
N MET A 68 -1.18 -0.17 -1.50
CA MET A 68 -2.52 0.08 -0.96
C MET A 68 -2.79 -0.81 0.27
N GLY A 69 -2.44 -2.10 0.22
CA GLY A 69 -2.51 -3.00 1.36
C GLY A 69 -1.71 -2.50 2.56
N ARG A 70 -0.48 -2.03 2.34
CA ARG A 70 0.39 -1.43 3.38
C ARG A 70 -0.24 -0.20 4.01
N ALA A 71 -0.80 0.71 3.21
CA ALA A 71 -1.49 1.90 3.70
C ALA A 71 -2.71 1.53 4.56
N LEU A 72 -3.54 0.59 4.09
CA LEU A 72 -4.71 0.10 4.83
C LEU A 72 -4.33 -0.58 6.15
N GLN A 73 -3.27 -1.40 6.14
CA GLN A 73 -2.74 -2.04 7.34
C GLN A 73 -2.29 -0.99 8.37
N GLN A 74 -1.54 0.03 7.92
CA GLN A 74 -1.06 1.12 8.79
C GLN A 74 -2.20 1.98 9.35
N LEU A 75 -3.28 2.15 8.60
CA LEU A 75 -4.48 2.87 9.04
C LEU A 75 -5.37 2.08 10.01
N GLY A 76 -5.10 0.78 10.19
CA GLY A 76 -5.86 -0.09 11.08
C GLY A 76 -7.04 -0.79 10.42
N PHE A 77 -7.01 -1.01 9.10
CA PHE A 77 -8.02 -1.76 8.35
C PHE A 77 -7.49 -3.13 7.87
N PRO A 78 -7.23 -4.09 8.79
CA PRO A 78 -6.53 -5.33 8.47
C PRO A 78 -7.27 -6.20 7.45
N HIS A 79 -8.61 -6.25 7.49
CA HIS A 79 -9.39 -7.04 6.54
C HIS A 79 -9.31 -6.50 5.11
N LEU A 80 -9.30 -5.17 4.95
CA LEU A 80 -9.13 -4.55 3.64
C LEU A 80 -7.70 -4.73 3.14
N ALA A 81 -6.70 -4.64 4.04
CA ALA A 81 -5.32 -4.91 3.70
C ALA A 81 -5.12 -6.35 3.18
N LEU A 82 -5.68 -7.36 3.87
CA LEU A 82 -5.65 -8.75 3.40
C LEU A 82 -6.25 -8.91 2.00
N ASN A 83 -7.37 -8.25 1.72
CA ASN A 83 -7.99 -8.31 0.39
C ASN A 83 -7.08 -7.72 -0.70
N MET A 84 -6.40 -6.59 -0.43
CA MET A 84 -5.44 -6.03 -1.36
C MET A 84 -4.22 -6.94 -1.56
N TYR A 85 -3.72 -7.54 -0.48
CA TYR A 85 -2.58 -8.46 -0.55
C TYR A 85 -2.90 -9.74 -1.32
N GLN A 86 -4.08 -10.32 -1.14
CA GLN A 86 -4.53 -11.47 -1.94
C GLN A 86 -4.52 -11.13 -3.44
N ARG A 87 -5.15 -10.00 -3.80
CA ARG A 87 -5.13 -9.50 -5.19
C ARG A 87 -3.71 -9.27 -5.71
N ALA A 88 -2.80 -8.79 -4.86
CA ALA A 88 -1.40 -8.58 -5.23
C ALA A 88 -0.67 -9.91 -5.50
N LEU A 89 -0.90 -10.96 -4.70
CA LEU A 89 -0.33 -12.29 -4.95
C LEU A 89 -0.79 -12.89 -6.30
N ASP A 90 -2.06 -12.65 -6.66
CA ASP A 90 -2.66 -13.08 -7.91
C ASP A 90 -2.19 -12.25 -9.13
N THR A 91 -1.53 -11.12 -8.89
CA THR A 91 -1.03 -10.23 -9.95
C THR A 91 0.44 -10.55 -10.24
N PRO A 92 0.85 -10.69 -11.52
CA PRO A 92 2.25 -10.91 -11.86
C PRO A 92 3.11 -9.67 -11.53
N PRO A 93 4.43 -9.85 -11.32
CA PRO A 93 5.35 -8.73 -11.09
C PRO A 93 5.24 -7.67 -12.19
N ALA A 94 5.33 -6.40 -11.79
CA ALA A 94 5.11 -5.27 -12.70
C ALA A 94 6.18 -5.18 -13.80
N VAL A 95 7.40 -5.63 -13.51
CA VAL A 95 8.55 -5.59 -14.44
C VAL A 95 8.87 -7.00 -14.88
N GLN A 96 8.51 -7.33 -16.13
CA GLN A 96 8.82 -8.64 -16.71
C GLN A 96 10.32 -8.73 -17.03
N GLY A 97 10.93 -9.88 -16.71
CA GLY A 97 12.35 -10.16 -17.00
C GLY A 97 13.34 -9.89 -15.86
N MET A 98 12.88 -9.32 -14.74
CA MET A 98 13.67 -9.19 -13.50
C MET A 98 12.83 -9.62 -12.26
N PRO A 99 12.31 -10.86 -12.24
CA PRO A 99 11.42 -11.32 -11.17
C PRO A 99 12.11 -11.28 -9.80
N ASP A 100 13.40 -11.60 -9.72
CA ASP A 100 14.15 -11.64 -8.46
C ASP A 100 14.27 -10.26 -7.77
N VAL A 101 14.00 -9.17 -8.50
CA VAL A 101 14.13 -7.79 -7.99
C VAL A 101 12.76 -7.15 -7.75
N PHE A 102 11.76 -7.49 -8.56
CA PHE A 102 10.46 -6.80 -8.58
C PHE A 102 9.27 -7.69 -8.23
N ASP A 103 9.47 -8.98 -7.96
CA ASP A 103 8.42 -9.84 -7.41
C ASP A 103 8.26 -9.60 -5.91
N LEU A 104 7.12 -9.02 -5.53
CA LEU A 104 6.82 -8.66 -4.15
C LEU A 104 6.12 -9.79 -3.37
N ARG A 105 6.02 -11.01 -3.92
CA ARG A 105 5.26 -12.11 -3.30
C ARG A 105 5.74 -12.43 -1.89
N CYS A 106 7.04 -12.42 -1.63
CA CYS A 106 7.54 -12.69 -0.29
C CYS A 106 7.19 -11.56 0.68
N GLU A 107 7.35 -10.29 0.28
CA GLU A 107 7.00 -9.12 1.09
C GLU A 107 5.49 -9.07 1.38
N ILE A 108 4.67 -9.41 0.40
CA ILE A 108 3.22 -9.54 0.55
C ILE A 108 2.90 -10.64 1.57
N ALA A 109 3.45 -11.83 1.40
CA ALA A 109 3.22 -12.97 2.29
C ALA A 109 3.69 -12.68 3.72
N PHE A 110 4.84 -12.03 3.88
CA PHE A 110 5.34 -11.59 5.18
C PHE A 110 4.35 -10.65 5.87
N ASN A 111 3.83 -9.63 5.17
CA ASN A 111 2.86 -8.70 5.77
C ASN A 111 1.52 -9.37 6.11
N MET A 112 1.05 -10.30 5.27
CA MET A 112 -0.12 -11.11 5.59
C MET A 112 0.11 -11.98 6.82
N SER A 113 1.32 -12.54 6.99
CA SER A 113 1.67 -13.32 8.18
C SER A 113 1.58 -12.50 9.47
N LEU A 114 1.98 -11.23 9.43
CA LEU A 114 1.85 -10.31 10.58
C LEU A 114 0.38 -10.07 10.94
N LEU A 115 -0.49 -9.95 9.94
CA LEU A 115 -1.94 -9.79 10.16
C LEU A 115 -2.55 -11.06 10.75
N TYR A 116 -2.17 -12.24 10.27
CA TYR A 116 -2.63 -13.51 10.81
C TYR A 116 -2.13 -13.77 12.23
N GLN A 117 -0.87 -13.44 12.53
CA GLN A 117 -0.33 -13.49 13.89
C GLN A 117 -1.12 -12.57 14.83
N HIS A 118 -1.43 -11.35 14.39
CA HIS A 118 -2.22 -10.41 15.19
C HIS A 118 -3.64 -10.94 15.48
N SER A 119 -4.24 -11.71 14.56
CA SER A 119 -5.52 -12.38 14.78
C SER A 119 -5.42 -13.72 15.54
N GLY A 120 -4.22 -14.14 15.94
CA GLY A 120 -3.98 -15.43 16.62
C GLY A 120 -3.98 -16.67 15.69
N ASN A 121 -4.02 -16.49 14.38
CA ASN A 121 -3.98 -17.58 13.40
C ASN A 121 -2.53 -17.88 12.99
N THR A 122 -1.79 -18.51 13.90
CA THR A 122 -0.36 -18.82 13.73
C THR A 122 -0.08 -19.86 12.67
N GLU A 123 -1.02 -20.79 12.45
CA GLU A 123 -0.94 -21.81 11.41
C GLU A 123 -0.91 -21.16 10.02
N LEU A 124 -1.89 -20.30 9.72
CA LEU A 124 -1.97 -19.60 8.43
C LEU A 124 -0.82 -18.60 8.25
N ALA A 125 -0.35 -17.98 9.34
CA ALA A 125 0.84 -17.13 9.30
C ALA A 125 2.09 -17.91 8.87
N SER A 126 2.26 -19.13 9.37
CA SER A 126 3.42 -19.98 9.05
C SER A 126 3.30 -20.54 7.63
N SER A 127 2.10 -20.98 7.24
CA SER A 127 1.87 -21.58 5.92
C SER A 127 2.11 -20.58 4.78
N ILE A 128 1.66 -19.32 4.93
CA ILE A 128 1.79 -18.33 3.86
C ILE A 128 3.24 -17.91 3.62
N VAL A 129 4.04 -17.79 4.67
CA VAL A 129 5.48 -17.51 4.56
C VAL A 129 6.20 -18.70 3.93
N ALA A 130 5.91 -19.92 4.38
CA ALA A 130 6.51 -21.13 3.81
C ALA A 130 6.20 -21.31 2.32
N GLN A 131 5.04 -20.85 1.86
CA GLN A 131 4.65 -20.95 0.45
C GLN A 131 5.35 -19.93 -0.46
N HIS A 132 5.65 -18.72 0.05
CA HIS A 132 6.03 -17.58 -0.80
C HIS A 132 7.41 -16.96 -0.49
N CYS A 133 8.03 -17.30 0.65
CA CYS A 133 9.34 -16.79 1.07
C CYS A 133 10.40 -17.90 1.13
N ILE A 134 10.43 -18.76 0.11
CA ILE A 134 11.46 -19.81 -0.01
C ILE A 134 12.71 -19.19 -0.65
N ILE A 135 13.86 -19.38 0.00
CA ILE A 135 15.19 -18.97 -0.47
C ILE A 135 15.78 -20.10 -1.33
#